data_AF-A0A7X9GPW6-F1
#
_entry.id   AF-A0A7X9GPW6-F1
#
_cell.length_a   1.000
_cell.length_b   1.000
_cell.length_c   1.000
_cell.angle_alpha   90.00
_cell.angle_beta   90.00
_cell.angle_gamma   90.00
#
_symmetry.space_group_name_H-M   'P 1'
#
loop_
_entity.id
_entity.type
_entity.pdbx_description
1 polymer ?
#
loop_
_entity_poly.entity_id
_entity_poly.type
_entity_poly.pdbx_seq_one_letter_code
_entity_poly.pdbx_strand_id
1 'polypeptide(L)'
;MDYEVVELGYHAQKIAQVARDLGLDFYPVHFEVCPAEAIYTFGAYGMPVRFTHWSFGKAFERMKIQYDLNLTRIYELVINSNPAYAFLLEGNRLIQNKLVMGHVYAHVDFFKNNRYFQRTPKNMVNRMETHAEKIREYELEYGYEKVEQTLDAALSIQEHVDFRAHLGKKSKPKNEKCGARVERKRNPSLTQYTDLWEEEIGEEKEEAPPEEDVLLTIIKKSPTLEDWKRDILSMIREESLYFYPQIETKIINEGWATFWHSRIMHELDLTEEEAIEYAIMHSQVVQPSSLKLNPYYLGLKIWESLARELSTEELFEVREIENDVSFIRNYLNKDLVEELNLFNYRKIGAHWQVTGTAWEHVRDNLVRN
;
A
#
# COMPACT_ATOMS: atom_id res chain seq x y z
N MET A 1 -2.87 29.78 -16.69
CA MET A 1 -3.56 28.53 -17.08
C MET A 1 -2.99 27.91 -18.35
N ASP A 2 -3.37 28.28 -19.58
CA ASP A 2 -2.88 27.53 -20.78
C ASP A 2 -1.35 27.54 -20.96
N TYR A 3 -0.66 28.65 -20.67
CA TYR A 3 0.80 28.73 -20.80
C TYR A 3 1.53 27.87 -19.76
N GLU A 4 1.10 27.89 -18.50
CA GLU A 4 1.70 27.10 -17.42
C GLU A 4 1.52 25.59 -17.66
N VAL A 5 0.36 25.17 -18.19
CA VAL A 5 0.11 23.76 -18.51
C VAL A 5 1.02 23.29 -19.64
N VAL A 6 1.23 24.12 -20.66
CA VAL A 6 2.15 23.81 -21.77
C VAL A 6 3.60 23.74 -21.28
N GLU A 7 4.02 24.68 -20.43
CA GLU A 7 5.35 24.70 -19.82
C GLU A 7 5.58 23.46 -18.93
N LEU A 8 4.61 23.10 -18.10
CA LEU A 8 4.65 21.88 -17.28
C LEU A 8 4.72 20.63 -18.15
N GLY A 9 3.97 20.57 -19.26
CA GLY A 9 4.04 19.47 -20.21
C GLY A 9 5.43 19.31 -20.84
N TYR A 10 6.08 20.43 -21.20
CA TYR A 10 7.45 20.42 -21.70
C TYR A 10 8.45 19.90 -20.66
N HIS A 11 8.37 20.38 -19.42
CA HIS A 11 9.24 19.90 -18.35
C HIS A 11 8.99 18.43 -18.02
N ALA A 12 7.73 17.99 -17.96
CA ALA A 12 7.38 16.60 -17.74
C ALA A 12 8.00 15.69 -18.81
N GLN A 13 8.03 16.11 -20.08
CA GLN A 13 8.69 15.37 -21.16
C GLN A 13 10.22 15.35 -21.02
N LYS A 14 10.86 16.48 -20.69
CA LYS A 14 12.32 16.53 -20.45
C LYS A 14 12.72 15.58 -19.31
N ILE A 15 11.98 15.63 -18.20
CA ILE A 15 12.20 14.77 -17.03
C ILE A 15 11.95 13.30 -17.38
N ALA A 16 10.88 13.01 -18.13
CA ALA A 16 10.62 11.64 -18.59
C ALA A 16 11.75 11.09 -19.45
N GLN A 17 12.36 11.92 -20.31
CA GLN A 17 13.50 11.50 -21.12
C GLN A 17 14.69 11.15 -20.23
N VAL A 18 15.07 12.04 -19.31
CA VAL A 18 16.16 11.79 -18.35
C VAL A 18 15.91 10.53 -17.53
N ALA A 19 14.68 10.33 -17.04
CA ALA A 19 14.30 9.14 -16.29
C ALA A 19 14.45 7.85 -17.12
N ARG A 20 14.09 7.87 -18.41
CA ARG A 20 14.30 6.72 -19.31
C ARG A 20 15.76 6.49 -19.65
N ASP A 21 16.53 7.55 -19.83
CA ASP A 21 17.97 7.47 -20.09
C ASP A 21 18.72 6.85 -18.90
N LEU A 22 18.21 7.08 -17.68
CA LEU A 22 18.65 6.44 -16.44
C LEU A 22 18.18 4.98 -16.28
N GLY A 23 17.35 4.47 -17.19
CA GLY A 23 16.89 3.08 -17.21
C GLY A 23 15.54 2.81 -16.55
N LEU A 24 14.78 3.84 -16.15
CA LEU A 24 13.45 3.66 -15.57
C LEU A 24 12.40 3.30 -16.64
N ASP A 25 11.50 2.38 -16.31
CA ASP A 25 10.40 1.95 -17.16
C ASP A 25 9.06 2.18 -16.47
N PHE A 26 8.35 3.22 -16.90
CA PHE A 26 7.07 3.67 -16.32
C PHE A 26 5.97 3.82 -17.37
N TYR A 27 4.71 3.75 -16.93
CA TYR A 27 3.54 4.07 -17.78
C TYR A 27 3.50 5.56 -18.15
N PRO A 28 2.81 5.95 -19.24
CA PRO A 28 2.53 7.35 -19.50
C PRO A 28 1.86 8.00 -18.29
N VAL A 29 2.33 9.18 -17.89
CA VAL A 29 1.80 9.92 -16.73
C VAL A 29 1.10 11.19 -17.22
N HIS A 30 -0.12 11.39 -16.76
CA HIS A 30 -0.86 12.65 -16.91
C HIS A 30 -0.73 13.46 -15.63
N PHE A 31 -0.10 14.63 -15.73
CA PHE A 31 -0.02 15.59 -14.65
C PHE A 31 -1.18 16.57 -14.71
N GLU A 32 -1.88 16.74 -13.61
CA GLU A 32 -2.93 17.73 -13.44
C GLU A 32 -2.61 18.63 -12.25
N VAL A 33 -2.77 19.94 -12.42
CA VAL A 33 -2.59 20.90 -11.32
C VAL A 33 -3.93 21.06 -10.61
N CYS A 34 -3.96 20.78 -9.31
CA CYS A 34 -5.17 20.81 -8.51
C CYS A 34 -5.03 21.74 -7.30
N PRO A 35 -6.14 22.39 -6.89
CA PRO A 35 -6.16 23.14 -5.65
C PRO A 35 -5.95 22.21 -4.45
N ALA A 36 -5.46 22.77 -3.33
CA ALA A 36 -5.21 22.01 -2.11
C ALA A 36 -6.43 21.18 -1.67
N GLU A 37 -7.61 21.77 -1.71
CA GLU A 37 -8.86 21.10 -1.32
C GLU A 37 -9.07 19.79 -2.08
N ALA A 38 -8.87 19.78 -3.40
CA ALA A 38 -9.00 18.57 -4.21
C ALA A 38 -7.96 17.51 -3.83
N ILE A 39 -6.69 17.88 -3.66
CA ILE A 39 -5.63 16.93 -3.27
C ILE A 39 -5.93 16.29 -1.92
N TYR A 40 -6.37 17.07 -0.93
CA TYR A 40 -6.72 16.53 0.39
C TYR A 40 -8.01 15.71 0.36
N THR A 41 -8.97 16.03 -0.51
CA THR A 41 -10.12 15.14 -0.76
C THR A 41 -9.65 13.81 -1.31
N PHE A 42 -8.79 13.81 -2.33
CA PHE A 42 -8.24 12.59 -2.91
C PHE A 42 -7.41 11.80 -1.91
N GLY A 43 -6.61 12.46 -1.06
CA GLY A 43 -5.84 11.82 -0.01
C GLY A 43 -6.70 11.17 1.08
N ALA A 44 -7.84 11.77 1.42
CA ALA A 44 -8.75 11.24 2.43
C ALA A 44 -9.66 10.12 1.90
N TYR A 45 -10.14 10.26 0.66
CA TYR A 45 -10.99 9.27 -0.01
C TYR A 45 -10.15 8.16 -0.66
N GLY A 46 -8.87 8.40 -0.92
CA GLY A 46 -7.93 7.52 -1.61
C GLY A 46 -7.94 7.68 -3.14
N MET A 47 -9.03 8.21 -3.71
CA MET A 47 -9.27 8.34 -5.15
C MET A 47 -10.12 9.59 -5.46
N PRO A 48 -10.14 10.07 -6.72
CA PRO A 48 -10.92 11.25 -7.13
C PRO A 48 -12.44 11.02 -7.06
N VAL A 49 -12.88 9.81 -7.38
CA VAL A 49 -14.27 9.40 -7.31
C VAL A 49 -14.36 8.17 -6.42
N ARG A 50 -15.18 8.26 -5.36
CA ARG A 50 -15.48 7.16 -4.44
C ARG A 50 -16.84 7.40 -3.78
N PHE A 51 -17.46 6.35 -3.27
CA PHE A 51 -18.70 6.45 -2.50
C PHE A 51 -18.55 7.32 -1.25
N THR A 52 -19.67 7.84 -0.77
CA THR A 52 -19.72 8.68 0.42
C THR A 52 -19.74 7.85 1.70
N HIS A 53 -18.90 8.21 2.66
CA HIS A 53 -18.91 7.62 4.00
C HIS A 53 -18.38 8.62 5.03
N TRP A 54 -18.95 8.64 6.23
CA TRP A 54 -18.59 9.59 7.29
C TRP A 54 -17.10 9.49 7.70
N SER A 55 -16.51 8.29 7.61
CA SER A 55 -15.10 8.08 7.96
C SER A 55 -14.15 8.84 7.03
N PHE A 56 -14.49 8.97 5.75
CA PHE A 56 -13.68 9.71 4.77
C PHE A 56 -13.77 11.21 5.03
N GLY A 57 -14.96 11.73 5.34
CA GLY A 57 -15.14 13.13 5.74
C GLY A 57 -14.36 13.48 7.01
N LYS A 58 -14.35 12.59 8.01
CA LYS A 58 -13.51 12.75 9.20
C LYS A 58 -12.01 12.75 8.88
N ALA A 59 -11.57 11.90 7.97
CA ALA A 59 -10.18 11.85 7.54
C ALA A 59 -9.78 13.13 6.78
N PHE A 60 -10.64 13.62 5.90
CA PHE A 60 -10.47 14.86 5.15
C PHE A 60 -10.29 16.04 6.08
N GLU A 61 -11.20 16.23 7.04
CA GLU A 61 -11.13 17.35 7.98
C GLU A 61 -9.82 17.32 8.77
N ARG A 62 -9.39 16.15 9.23
CA ARG A 62 -8.11 15.99 9.94
C ARG A 62 -6.92 16.38 9.06
N MET A 63 -6.88 15.95 7.80
CA MET A 63 -5.79 16.25 6.88
C MET A 63 -5.79 17.74 6.48
N LYS A 64 -6.95 18.31 6.19
CA LYS A 64 -7.12 19.73 5.84
C LYS A 64 -6.69 20.64 6.98
N ILE A 65 -7.09 20.36 8.23
CA ILE A 65 -6.63 21.12 9.40
C ILE A 65 -5.10 21.06 9.53
N GLN A 66 -4.48 19.90 9.33
CA GLN A 66 -3.02 19.78 9.40
C GLN A 66 -2.33 20.60 8.30
N TYR A 67 -2.93 20.68 7.12
CA TYR A 67 -2.45 21.53 6.03
C TYR A 67 -2.60 23.02 6.34
N ASP A 68 -3.78 23.46 6.78
CA ASP A 68 -4.05 24.87 7.10
C ASP A 68 -3.14 25.37 8.22
N LEU A 69 -2.76 24.48 9.15
CA LEU A 69 -1.78 24.74 10.21
C LEU A 69 -0.31 24.56 9.77
N ASN A 70 -0.05 24.30 8.48
CA ASN A 70 1.27 24.04 7.90
C ASN A 70 2.06 22.91 8.60
N LEU A 71 1.36 21.91 9.15
CA LEU A 71 1.97 20.76 9.82
C LEU A 71 2.36 19.65 8.84
N THR A 72 1.57 19.49 7.78
CA THR A 72 1.78 18.46 6.75
C THR A 72 1.43 19.01 5.38
N ARG A 73 2.22 18.66 4.37
CA ARG A 73 1.94 18.98 2.97
C ARG A 73 2.05 17.71 2.14
N ILE A 74 1.00 17.42 1.37
CA ILE A 74 1.04 16.39 0.33
C ILE A 74 1.65 17.04 -0.90
N TYR A 75 2.86 16.63 -1.26
CA TYR A 75 3.55 17.14 -2.45
C TYR A 75 3.06 16.45 -3.71
N GLU A 76 2.72 15.16 -3.60
CA GLU A 76 2.24 14.32 -4.70
C GLU A 76 1.10 13.41 -4.27
N LEU A 77 0.19 13.18 -5.21
CA LEU A 77 -0.73 12.05 -5.16
C LEU A 77 -0.71 11.35 -6.51
N VAL A 78 -0.40 10.06 -6.51
CA VAL A 78 -0.26 9.24 -7.73
C VAL A 78 -1.26 8.10 -7.72
N ILE A 79 -2.01 7.98 -8.80
CA ILE A 79 -2.91 6.86 -9.04
C ILE A 79 -2.22 5.88 -9.98
N ASN A 80 -2.07 4.64 -9.51
CA ASN A 80 -1.55 3.53 -10.31
C ASN A 80 -2.61 3.06 -11.32
N SER A 81 -2.65 3.71 -12.47
CA SER A 81 -3.46 3.37 -13.64
C SER A 81 -2.61 3.35 -14.90
N ASN A 82 -3.19 2.97 -16.04
CA ASN A 82 -2.53 3.07 -17.35
C ASN A 82 -3.45 3.77 -18.35
N PRO A 83 -3.23 5.06 -18.66
CA PRO A 83 -2.14 5.92 -18.17
C PRO A 83 -2.25 6.24 -16.68
N ALA A 84 -1.13 6.54 -16.02
CA ALA A 84 -1.09 6.93 -14.61
C ALA A 84 -1.50 8.39 -14.45
N TYR A 85 -2.21 8.72 -13.36
CA TYR A 85 -2.59 10.09 -13.04
C TYR A 85 -1.78 10.59 -11.85
N ALA A 86 -1.28 11.81 -11.95
CA ALA A 86 -0.55 12.46 -10.88
C ALA A 86 -1.05 13.89 -10.68
N PHE A 87 -1.30 14.25 -9.43
CA PHE A 87 -1.85 15.56 -9.07
C PHE A 87 -0.77 16.41 -8.41
N LEU A 88 -0.55 17.59 -8.99
CA LEU A 88 0.39 18.60 -8.52
C LEU A 88 -0.38 19.68 -7.77
N LEU A 89 0.18 20.15 -6.66
CA LEU A 89 -0.43 21.21 -5.86
C LEU A 89 -0.32 22.57 -6.55
N GLU A 90 -1.46 23.26 -6.67
CA GLU A 90 -1.50 24.65 -7.14
C GLU A 90 -0.69 25.58 -6.22
N GLY A 91 0.08 26.50 -6.82
CA GLY A 91 0.97 27.41 -6.10
C GLY A 91 2.38 26.86 -5.84
N ASN A 92 2.67 25.62 -6.26
CA ASN A 92 4.04 25.12 -6.32
C ASN A 92 4.89 25.95 -7.31
N ARG A 93 6.13 26.26 -6.95
CA ARG A 93 7.11 26.82 -7.90
C ARG A 93 7.53 25.74 -8.91
N LEU A 94 8.06 26.18 -10.05
CA LEU A 94 8.46 25.28 -11.13
C LEU A 94 9.44 24.19 -10.68
N ILE A 95 10.44 24.56 -9.87
CA ILE A 95 11.42 23.59 -9.35
C ILE A 95 10.79 22.53 -8.43
N GLN A 96 9.75 22.90 -7.67
CA GLN A 96 9.01 21.96 -6.83
C GLN A 96 8.23 20.98 -7.70
N ASN A 97 7.60 21.48 -8.78
CA ASN A 97 6.94 20.62 -9.75
C ASN A 97 7.93 19.70 -10.47
N LYS A 98 9.15 20.17 -10.81
CA LYS A 98 10.21 19.30 -11.38
C LYS A 98 10.58 18.15 -10.42
N LEU A 99 10.79 18.45 -9.14
CA LEU A 99 11.07 17.45 -8.11
C LEU A 99 9.94 16.43 -7.99
N VAL A 100 8.70 16.92 -7.88
CA VAL A 100 7.52 16.06 -7.79
C VAL A 100 7.37 15.19 -9.04
N MET A 101 7.54 15.75 -10.24
CA MET A 101 7.49 14.97 -11.49
C MET A 101 8.52 13.84 -11.52
N GLY A 102 9.77 14.12 -11.12
CA GLY A 102 10.82 13.10 -11.01
C GLY A 102 10.46 11.99 -10.02
N HIS A 103 9.94 12.37 -8.86
CA HIS A 103 9.46 11.45 -7.82
C HIS A 103 8.30 10.57 -8.33
N VAL A 104 7.31 11.17 -8.99
CA VAL A 104 6.16 10.49 -9.58
C VAL A 104 6.60 9.47 -10.63
N TYR A 105 7.54 9.79 -11.52
CA TYR A 105 8.02 8.83 -12.51
C TYR A 105 8.66 7.61 -11.86
N ALA A 106 9.43 7.80 -10.80
CA ALA A 106 10.03 6.71 -10.06
C ALA A 106 8.98 5.86 -9.31
N HIS A 107 7.91 6.46 -8.78
CA HIS A 107 6.76 5.70 -8.27
C HIS A 107 6.07 4.87 -9.35
N VAL A 108 5.81 5.46 -10.52
CA VAL A 108 5.12 4.76 -11.60
C VAL A 108 5.97 3.60 -12.13
N ASP A 109 7.29 3.77 -12.17
CA ASP A 109 8.26 2.71 -12.44
C ASP A 109 8.17 1.58 -11.40
N PHE A 110 8.13 1.92 -10.11
CA PHE A 110 7.95 0.95 -9.03
C PHE A 110 6.64 0.17 -9.18
N PHE A 111 5.52 0.89 -9.38
CA PHE A 111 4.18 0.31 -9.54
C PHE A 111 4.01 -0.58 -10.78
N LYS A 112 4.77 -0.31 -11.84
CA LYS A 112 4.75 -1.09 -13.07
C LYS A 112 5.51 -2.41 -12.91
N ASN A 113 6.64 -2.39 -12.23
CA ASN A 113 7.60 -3.49 -12.22
C ASN A 113 7.55 -4.36 -10.97
N ASN A 114 7.05 -3.88 -9.84
CA ASN A 114 7.01 -4.66 -8.60
C ASN A 114 5.92 -5.76 -8.64
N ARG A 115 6.29 -6.97 -8.19
CA ARG A 115 5.46 -8.18 -8.24
C ARG A 115 4.14 -8.05 -7.45
N TYR A 116 4.12 -7.25 -6.38
CA TYR A 116 2.94 -7.02 -5.54
C TYR A 116 1.84 -6.23 -6.27
N PHE A 117 2.20 -5.48 -7.33
CA PHE A 117 1.25 -4.70 -8.13
C PHE A 117 0.73 -5.43 -9.38
N GLN A 118 1.16 -6.66 -9.64
CA GLN A 118 0.81 -7.40 -10.87
C GLN A 118 -0.70 -7.64 -11.02
N ARG A 119 -1.44 -7.80 -9.92
CA ARG A 119 -2.90 -7.99 -9.94
C ARG A 119 -3.69 -6.70 -9.73
N THR A 120 -3.03 -5.57 -9.52
CA THR A 120 -3.70 -4.29 -9.30
C THR A 120 -4.41 -3.85 -10.58
N PRO A 121 -5.74 -3.62 -10.56
CA PRO A 121 -6.46 -3.17 -11.73
C PRO A 121 -5.96 -1.80 -12.19
N LYS A 122 -5.63 -1.67 -13.47
CA LYS A 122 -5.12 -0.41 -14.05
C LYS A 122 -6.21 0.60 -14.40
N ASN A 123 -7.49 0.25 -14.21
CA ASN A 123 -8.65 1.10 -14.47
C ASN A 123 -9.45 1.39 -13.19
N MET A 124 -8.77 1.45 -12.03
CA MET A 124 -9.43 1.55 -10.73
C MET A 124 -10.33 2.79 -10.59
N VAL A 125 -9.97 3.90 -11.22
CA VAL A 125 -10.78 5.14 -11.23
C VAL A 125 -12.20 4.86 -11.75
N ASN A 126 -12.31 4.22 -12.91
CA ASN A 126 -13.61 3.87 -13.51
C ASN A 126 -14.36 2.83 -12.66
N ARG A 127 -13.64 1.90 -12.03
CA ARG A 127 -14.28 0.89 -11.17
C ARG A 127 -14.89 1.53 -9.92
N MET A 128 -14.17 2.44 -9.27
CA MET A 128 -14.69 3.16 -8.11
C MET A 128 -15.83 4.12 -8.46
N GLU A 129 -15.84 4.69 -9.65
CA GLU A 129 -16.99 5.44 -10.18
C GLU A 129 -18.22 4.53 -10.27
N THR A 130 -18.08 3.35 -10.88
CA THR A 130 -19.17 2.35 -10.92
C THR A 130 -19.61 1.91 -9.52
N HIS A 131 -18.67 1.73 -8.58
CA HIS A 131 -19.01 1.39 -7.18
C HIS A 131 -19.82 2.51 -6.52
N ALA A 132 -19.43 3.77 -6.72
CA ALA A 132 -20.11 4.93 -6.14
C ALA A 132 -21.54 5.07 -6.70
N GLU A 133 -21.72 4.88 -8.00
CA GLU A 133 -23.04 4.84 -8.63
C GLU A 133 -23.91 3.71 -8.06
N LYS A 134 -23.34 2.51 -7.94
CA LYS A 134 -24.06 1.34 -7.43
C LYS A 134 -24.48 1.49 -5.99
N ILE A 135 -23.61 2.02 -5.13
CA ILE A 135 -23.94 2.30 -3.73
C ILE A 135 -25.07 3.33 -3.66
N ARG A 136 -25.04 4.36 -4.50
CA ARG A 136 -26.12 5.36 -4.56
C ARG A 136 -27.45 4.77 -5.02
N GLU A 137 -27.44 3.83 -5.95
CA GLU A 137 -28.65 3.06 -6.32
C GLU A 137 -29.20 2.29 -5.11
N TYR A 138 -28.33 1.62 -4.35
CA TYR A 138 -28.73 0.90 -3.15
C TYR A 138 -29.26 1.81 -2.04
N GLU A 139 -28.72 3.02 -1.89
CA GLU A 139 -29.25 4.01 -0.95
C GLU A 139 -30.68 4.42 -1.30
N LEU A 140 -31.00 4.55 -2.59
CA LEU A 140 -32.35 4.88 -3.07
C LEU A 140 -33.33 3.72 -2.89
N GLU A 141 -32.89 2.48 -3.11
CA GLU A 141 -33.74 1.28 -3.06
C GLU A 141 -33.97 0.76 -1.63
N TYR A 142 -32.91 0.67 -0.83
CA TYR A 142 -32.92 0.03 0.49
C TYR A 142 -32.92 1.02 1.66
N GLY A 143 -32.64 2.29 1.38
CA GLY A 143 -32.55 3.37 2.36
C GLY A 143 -31.14 3.58 2.89
N TYR A 144 -30.77 4.85 3.08
CA TYR A 144 -29.44 5.30 3.51
C TYR A 144 -28.91 4.57 4.76
N GLU A 145 -29.69 4.53 5.85
CA GLU A 145 -29.21 3.96 7.13
C GLU A 145 -28.81 2.49 7.04
N LYS A 146 -29.50 1.68 6.21
CA LYS A 146 -29.17 0.25 6.06
C LYS A 146 -27.90 0.05 5.24
N VAL A 147 -27.70 0.88 4.22
CA VAL A 147 -26.49 0.85 3.39
C VAL A 147 -25.29 1.30 4.22
N GLU A 148 -25.42 2.39 4.98
CA GLU A 148 -24.38 2.89 5.88
C GLU A 148 -23.97 1.83 6.92
N GLN A 149 -24.92 1.17 7.59
CA GLN A 149 -24.61 0.08 8.53
C GLN A 149 -23.85 -1.08 7.86
N THR A 150 -24.19 -1.39 6.61
CA THR A 150 -23.50 -2.44 5.85
C THR A 150 -22.08 -2.00 5.47
N LEU A 151 -21.91 -0.74 5.07
CA LEU A 151 -20.61 -0.14 4.77
C LEU A 151 -19.72 -0.05 6.02
N ASP A 152 -20.25 0.37 7.16
CA ASP A 152 -19.55 0.39 8.45
C ASP A 152 -19.01 -1.00 8.79
N ALA A 153 -19.86 -2.03 8.67
CA ALA A 153 -19.45 -3.41 8.91
C ALA A 153 -18.37 -3.86 7.90
N ALA A 154 -18.55 -3.58 6.61
CA ALA A 154 -17.60 -3.95 5.56
C ALA A 154 -16.23 -3.27 5.74
N LEU A 155 -16.23 -1.97 6.01
CA LEU A 155 -15.03 -1.16 6.21
C LEU A 155 -14.28 -1.56 7.47
N SER A 156 -14.98 -2.04 8.51
CA SER A 156 -14.32 -2.53 9.74
C SER A 156 -13.46 -3.78 9.52
N ILE A 157 -13.75 -4.57 8.48
CA ILE A 157 -13.03 -5.80 8.15
C ILE A 157 -12.26 -5.72 6.81
N GLN A 158 -12.20 -4.54 6.19
CA GLN A 158 -11.62 -4.34 4.85
C GLN A 158 -10.16 -4.81 4.71
N GLU A 159 -9.40 -4.79 5.80
CA GLU A 159 -7.99 -5.21 5.79
C GLU A 159 -7.80 -6.73 5.72
N HIS A 160 -8.87 -7.52 5.89
CA HIS A 160 -8.82 -8.98 5.94
C HIS A 160 -9.10 -9.60 4.57
N VAL A 161 -8.24 -9.29 3.60
CA VAL A 161 -8.26 -9.84 2.23
C VAL A 161 -6.99 -10.62 1.94
N ASP A 162 -7.07 -11.67 1.10
CA ASP A 162 -5.87 -12.39 0.66
C ASP A 162 -5.28 -11.70 -0.57
N PHE A 163 -4.44 -10.70 -0.31
CA PHE A 163 -3.72 -9.95 -1.33
C PHE A 163 -2.44 -10.69 -1.80
N ARG A 164 -1.88 -11.62 -1.02
CA ARG A 164 -0.66 -12.38 -1.37
C ARG A 164 -0.92 -13.66 -2.17
N ALA A 165 -2.18 -14.01 -2.44
CA ALA A 165 -2.59 -15.19 -3.20
C ALA A 165 -1.81 -15.45 -4.50
N HIS A 166 -1.27 -14.40 -5.13
CA HIS A 166 -0.52 -14.48 -6.39
C HIS A 166 0.98 -14.75 -6.23
N LEU A 167 1.54 -14.52 -5.05
CA LEU A 167 2.96 -14.76 -4.76
C LEU A 167 3.28 -16.23 -4.52
N GLY A 168 2.24 -17.05 -4.34
CA GLY A 168 2.32 -18.50 -4.21
C GLY A 168 1.38 -18.97 -3.12
N LYS A 169 0.72 -20.11 -3.32
CA LYS A 169 0.09 -20.81 -2.20
C LYS A 169 1.22 -21.18 -1.23
N LYS A 170 1.11 -20.81 0.05
CA LYS A 170 1.92 -21.44 1.10
C LYS A 170 1.82 -22.95 0.86
N SER A 171 2.93 -23.56 0.43
CA SER A 171 2.98 -25.01 0.28
C SER A 171 2.58 -25.57 1.62
N LYS A 172 1.44 -26.25 1.68
CA LYS A 172 1.09 -27.05 2.84
C LYS A 172 2.34 -27.86 3.20
N PRO A 173 2.73 -28.00 4.47
CA PRO A 173 3.52 -29.16 4.82
C PRO A 173 2.67 -30.36 4.36
N LYS A 174 3.12 -31.05 3.32
CA LYS A 174 2.59 -32.37 3.03
C LYS A 174 2.90 -33.14 4.31
N ASN A 175 1.88 -33.40 5.12
CA ASN A 175 1.96 -34.49 6.07
C ASN A 175 2.35 -35.70 5.24
N GLU A 176 3.62 -36.07 5.30
CA GLU A 176 4.09 -37.39 4.93
C GLU A 176 3.32 -38.35 5.83
N LYS A 177 2.15 -38.79 5.36
CA LYS A 177 1.53 -40.02 5.84
C LYS A 177 2.46 -41.14 5.40
N CYS A 178 3.53 -41.32 6.16
CA CYS A 178 4.32 -42.54 6.18
C CYS A 178 3.33 -43.66 6.52
N GLY A 179 3.25 -44.64 5.63
CA GLY A 179 2.21 -45.65 5.64
C GLY A 179 2.26 -46.50 6.91
N ALA A 180 1.21 -46.38 7.73
CA ALA A 180 0.81 -47.45 8.64
C ALA A 180 -0.63 -47.84 8.27
N ARG A 181 -0.72 -48.87 7.44
CA ARG A 181 -1.95 -49.54 7.04
C ARG A 181 -2.52 -50.24 8.28
N VAL A 182 -3.34 -49.56 9.06
CA VAL A 182 -4.08 -50.20 10.15
C VAL A 182 -5.28 -50.91 9.53
N GLU A 183 -5.15 -52.23 9.37
CA GLU A 183 -6.24 -53.13 9.00
C GLU A 183 -7.37 -53.02 10.03
N ARG A 184 -8.47 -52.35 9.67
CA ARG A 184 -9.72 -52.45 10.41
C ARG A 184 -10.34 -53.82 10.15
N LYS A 185 -10.09 -54.76 11.06
CA LYS A 185 -10.85 -56.02 11.14
C LYS A 185 -12.34 -55.71 11.29
N ARG A 186 -13.14 -56.09 10.29
CA ARG A 186 -14.60 -56.17 10.39
C ARG A 186 -14.96 -57.36 11.26
N ASN A 187 -15.56 -57.13 12.42
CA ASN A 187 -16.28 -58.18 13.15
C ASN A 187 -17.78 -58.06 12.88
N PRO A 188 -18.45 -59.14 12.44
CA PRO A 188 -19.89 -59.17 12.24
C PRO A 188 -20.59 -59.71 13.49
N SER A 189 -21.35 -58.86 14.18
CA SER A 189 -22.42 -59.33 15.07
C SER A 189 -23.47 -58.23 15.21
N LEU A 190 -24.49 -58.31 14.36
CA LEU A 190 -25.76 -57.64 14.53
C LEU A 190 -26.46 -58.27 15.75
N THR A 191 -26.69 -57.49 16.79
CA THR A 191 -27.61 -57.81 17.89
C THR A 191 -28.61 -56.68 18.06
N GLN A 192 -29.86 -57.08 18.34
CA GLN A 192 -31.14 -56.36 18.35
C GLN A 192 -31.28 -55.13 19.29
N TYR A 193 -30.18 -54.49 19.70
CA TYR A 193 -30.19 -53.34 20.61
C TYR A 193 -29.29 -52.18 20.13
N THR A 194 -29.08 -52.05 18.82
CA THR A 194 -28.33 -50.93 18.21
C THR A 194 -29.09 -49.61 18.24
N ASP A 195 -30.42 -49.63 18.36
CA ASP A 195 -31.28 -48.43 18.28
C ASP A 195 -31.29 -47.58 19.58
N LEU A 196 -30.56 -47.99 20.62
CA LEU A 196 -30.50 -47.27 21.92
C LEU A 196 -29.21 -46.47 22.12
N TRP A 197 -28.30 -46.49 21.13
CA TRP A 197 -27.01 -45.79 21.16
C TRP A 197 -26.73 -45.04 19.85
N GLU A 198 -27.78 -44.55 19.18
CA GLU A 198 -27.62 -43.44 18.24
C GLU A 198 -27.46 -42.15 19.05
N GLU A 199 -26.33 -42.01 19.75
CA GLU A 199 -25.74 -40.69 19.85
C GLU A 199 -25.44 -40.28 18.41
N GLU A 200 -26.05 -39.18 17.96
CA GLU A 200 -25.67 -38.51 16.74
C GLU A 200 -24.14 -38.39 16.78
N ILE A 201 -23.45 -39.23 16.01
CA ILE A 201 -22.08 -38.98 15.63
C ILE A 201 -22.20 -37.74 14.77
N GLY A 202 -22.20 -36.57 15.43
CA GLY A 202 -22.03 -35.29 14.81
C GLY A 202 -20.82 -35.48 13.92
N GLU A 203 -21.04 -35.38 12.61
CA GLU A 203 -19.94 -35.27 11.68
C GLU A 203 -19.05 -34.16 12.23
N GLU A 204 -17.88 -34.53 12.76
CA GLU A 204 -16.81 -33.56 13.01
C GLU A 204 -16.57 -32.93 11.65
N LYS A 205 -17.23 -31.80 11.39
CA LYS A 205 -16.91 -30.93 10.27
C LYS A 205 -15.45 -30.60 10.51
N GLU A 206 -14.57 -31.23 9.75
CA GLU A 206 -13.19 -30.82 9.60
C GLU A 206 -13.22 -29.30 9.50
N GLU A 207 -12.80 -28.61 10.57
CA GLU A 207 -12.77 -27.15 10.59
C GLU A 207 -11.86 -26.76 9.44
N ALA A 208 -12.47 -26.26 8.37
CA ALA A 208 -11.72 -25.77 7.23
C ALA A 208 -10.71 -24.76 7.78
N PRO A 209 -9.42 -24.89 7.44
CA PRO A 209 -8.40 -23.99 7.96
C PRO A 209 -8.85 -22.55 7.70
N PRO A 210 -8.59 -21.63 8.64
CA PRO A 210 -9.05 -20.26 8.51
C PRO A 210 -8.54 -19.68 7.17
N GLU A 211 -9.48 -19.25 6.32
CA GLU A 211 -9.16 -18.55 5.08
C GLU A 211 -8.67 -17.14 5.47
N GLU A 212 -7.49 -16.72 4.98
CA GLU A 212 -6.94 -15.38 5.24
C GLU A 212 -7.85 -14.27 4.67
N ASP A 213 -8.63 -14.58 3.63
CA ASP A 213 -9.63 -13.67 3.03
C ASP A 213 -11.00 -13.83 3.71
N VAL A 214 -11.22 -13.06 4.76
CA VAL A 214 -12.48 -13.06 5.51
C VAL A 214 -13.63 -12.53 4.65
N LEU A 215 -13.39 -11.47 3.87
CA LEU A 215 -14.40 -10.87 3.01
C LEU A 215 -14.92 -11.88 1.95
N LEU A 216 -14.02 -12.55 1.25
CA LEU A 216 -14.39 -13.57 0.26
C LEU A 216 -15.14 -14.74 0.89
N THR A 217 -14.72 -15.13 2.10
CA THR A 217 -15.38 -16.20 2.86
C THR A 217 -16.82 -15.82 3.17
N ILE A 218 -17.07 -14.60 3.65
CA ILE A 218 -18.43 -14.12 3.94
C ILE A 218 -19.26 -14.05 2.66
N ILE A 219 -18.71 -13.50 1.57
CA ILE A 219 -19.38 -13.38 0.27
C ILE A 219 -19.82 -14.75 -0.26
N LYS A 220 -19.00 -15.80 -0.10
CA LYS A 220 -19.28 -17.14 -0.64
C LYS A 220 -20.12 -18.02 0.30
N LYS A 221 -19.83 -17.98 1.60
CA LYS A 221 -20.36 -18.97 2.56
C LYS A 221 -21.54 -18.46 3.37
N SER A 222 -21.78 -17.15 3.44
CA SER A 222 -22.91 -16.63 4.21
C SER A 222 -24.24 -17.08 3.61
N PRO A 223 -25.16 -17.72 4.37
CA PRO A 223 -26.48 -18.09 3.87
C PRO A 223 -27.51 -16.97 4.03
N THR A 224 -27.26 -16.00 4.92
CA THR A 224 -28.22 -14.95 5.30
C THR A 224 -27.99 -13.62 4.58
N LEU A 225 -26.88 -13.48 3.86
CA LEU A 225 -26.51 -12.22 3.24
C LEU A 225 -27.29 -12.00 1.94
N GLU A 226 -28.03 -10.89 1.89
CA GLU A 226 -28.74 -10.41 0.70
C GLU A 226 -27.77 -10.06 -0.43
N ASP A 227 -28.22 -10.17 -1.68
CA ASP A 227 -27.36 -10.02 -2.85
C ASP A 227 -26.72 -8.63 -2.96
N TRP A 228 -27.47 -7.57 -2.66
CA TRP A 228 -26.93 -6.20 -2.67
C TRP A 228 -25.85 -5.98 -1.59
N LYS A 229 -25.96 -6.65 -0.44
CA LYS A 229 -24.93 -6.61 0.61
C LYS A 229 -23.68 -7.38 0.19
N ARG A 230 -23.84 -8.49 -0.55
CA ARG A 230 -22.70 -9.22 -1.15
C ARG A 230 -21.97 -8.35 -2.17
N ASP A 231 -22.72 -7.59 -2.96
CA ASP A 231 -22.15 -6.68 -3.94
C ASP A 231 -21.31 -5.60 -3.25
N ILE A 232 -21.83 -4.98 -2.18
CA ILE A 232 -21.06 -4.03 -1.34
C ILE A 232 -19.76 -4.66 -0.82
N LEU A 233 -19.82 -5.86 -0.23
CA LEU A 233 -18.60 -6.53 0.24
C LEU A 233 -17.62 -6.82 -0.90
N SER A 234 -18.12 -7.16 -2.09
CA SER A 234 -17.29 -7.40 -3.28
C SER A 234 -16.58 -6.12 -3.72
N MET A 235 -17.30 -5.00 -3.77
CA MET A 235 -16.75 -3.68 -4.10
C MET A 235 -15.66 -3.27 -3.10
N ILE A 236 -15.94 -3.36 -1.79
CA ILE A 236 -14.96 -3.04 -0.74
C ILE A 236 -13.73 -3.96 -0.84
N ARG A 237 -13.94 -5.27 -1.03
CA ARG A 237 -12.84 -6.23 -1.20
C ARG A 237 -11.94 -5.86 -2.38
N GLU A 238 -12.52 -5.44 -3.50
CA GLU A 238 -11.78 -5.01 -4.67
C GLU A 238 -10.95 -3.74 -4.40
N GLU A 239 -11.53 -2.75 -3.70
CA GLU A 239 -10.79 -1.56 -3.26
C GLU A 239 -9.65 -1.91 -2.32
N SER A 240 -9.87 -2.80 -1.35
CA SER A 240 -8.83 -3.25 -0.42
C SER A 240 -7.67 -3.94 -1.15
N LEU A 241 -7.96 -4.79 -2.14
CA LEU A 241 -6.93 -5.44 -2.96
C LEU A 241 -6.12 -4.43 -3.80
N TYR A 242 -6.71 -3.29 -4.18
CA TYR A 242 -5.99 -2.22 -4.87
C TYR A 242 -5.02 -1.49 -3.92
N PHE A 243 -5.47 -1.15 -2.72
CA PHE A 243 -4.68 -0.34 -1.77
C PHE A 243 -3.61 -1.13 -1.03
N TYR A 244 -3.81 -2.43 -0.80
CA TYR A 244 -2.91 -3.22 0.04
C TYR A 244 -1.44 -3.24 -0.42
N PRO A 245 -1.14 -3.43 -1.72
CA PRO A 245 0.24 -3.36 -2.21
C PRO A 245 0.95 -2.05 -1.86
N GLN A 246 0.23 -0.91 -1.91
CA GLN A 246 0.78 0.41 -1.59
C GLN A 246 1.11 0.55 -0.10
N ILE A 247 0.37 -0.16 0.76
CA ILE A 247 0.62 -0.21 2.21
C ILE A 247 1.84 -1.09 2.49
N GLU A 248 1.97 -2.26 1.84
CA GLU A 248 3.06 -3.22 2.08
C GLU A 248 4.42 -2.77 1.54
N THR A 249 4.43 -1.89 0.55
CA THR A 249 5.65 -1.45 -0.11
C THR A 249 5.92 0.04 0.13
N LYS A 250 5.43 0.61 1.22
CA LYS A 250 5.50 2.05 1.46
C LYS A 250 6.95 2.52 1.60
N ILE A 251 7.74 1.91 2.48
CA ILE A 251 9.13 2.31 2.75
C ILE A 251 10.00 2.08 1.52
N ILE A 252 9.90 0.93 0.87
CA ILE A 252 10.69 0.62 -0.33
C ILE A 252 10.33 1.55 -1.50
N ASN A 253 9.03 1.84 -1.70
CA ASN A 253 8.56 2.69 -2.79
C ASN A 253 8.92 4.17 -2.57
N GLU A 254 8.68 4.72 -1.37
CA GLU A 254 9.09 6.11 -1.06
C GLU A 254 10.61 6.27 -1.13
N GLY A 255 11.35 5.26 -0.65
CA GLY A 255 12.80 5.22 -0.79
C GLY A 255 13.26 5.18 -2.24
N TRP A 256 12.64 4.34 -3.08
CA TRP A 256 12.95 4.21 -4.51
C TRP A 256 12.69 5.53 -5.23
N ALA A 257 11.53 6.14 -4.96
CA ALA A 257 11.17 7.41 -5.55
C ALA A 257 12.11 8.54 -5.15
N THR A 258 12.51 8.59 -3.87
CA THR A 258 13.49 9.55 -3.35
C THR A 258 14.88 9.33 -3.97
N PHE A 259 15.31 8.08 -4.07
CA PHE A 259 16.60 7.70 -4.64
C PHE A 259 16.74 8.11 -6.11
N TRP A 260 15.69 7.93 -6.91
CA TRP A 260 15.70 8.30 -8.33
C TRP A 260 15.38 9.78 -8.55
N HIS A 261 14.50 10.40 -7.76
CA HIS A 261 14.27 11.84 -7.92
C HIS A 261 15.56 12.63 -7.74
N SER A 262 16.48 12.15 -6.90
CA SER A 262 17.70 12.90 -6.60
C SER A 262 18.64 12.83 -7.79
N ARG A 263 18.79 11.63 -8.37
CA ARG A 263 19.55 11.43 -9.61
C ARG A 263 18.97 12.18 -10.79
N ILE A 264 17.66 12.09 -10.99
CA ILE A 264 16.98 12.82 -12.06
C ILE A 264 17.23 14.32 -11.90
N MET A 265 17.08 14.87 -10.70
CA MET A 265 17.33 16.29 -10.44
C MET A 265 18.79 16.70 -10.65
N HIS A 266 19.75 15.80 -10.38
CA HIS A 266 21.17 16.03 -10.64
C HIS A 266 21.53 16.02 -12.14
N GLU A 267 20.84 15.22 -12.95
CA GLU A 267 21.03 15.17 -14.41
C GLU A 267 20.31 16.31 -15.14
N LEU A 268 19.41 17.03 -14.47
CA LEU A 268 18.78 18.23 -15.04
C LEU A 268 19.73 19.43 -14.95
N ASP A 269 19.73 20.24 -16.01
CA ASP A 269 20.40 21.55 -16.00
C ASP A 269 19.66 22.53 -15.06
N LEU A 270 20.02 22.52 -13.78
CA LEU A 270 19.50 23.43 -12.76
C LEU A 270 20.38 24.68 -12.61
N THR A 271 19.76 25.83 -12.40
CA THR A 271 20.50 27.03 -11.97
C THR A 271 20.94 26.93 -10.50
N GLU A 272 21.88 27.77 -10.07
CA GLU A 272 22.33 27.80 -8.66
C GLU A 272 21.16 28.04 -7.68
N GLU A 273 20.22 28.93 -8.04
CA GLU A 273 19.03 29.22 -7.23
C GLU A 273 18.10 28.00 -7.15
N GLU A 274 17.87 27.33 -8.28
CA GLU A 274 17.07 26.10 -8.35
C GLU A 274 17.70 24.97 -7.53
N ALA A 275 19.02 24.83 -7.56
CA ALA A 275 19.75 23.82 -6.79
C ALA A 275 19.61 24.04 -5.28
N ILE A 276 19.67 25.29 -4.81
CA ILE A 276 19.46 25.62 -3.39
C ILE A 276 18.02 25.32 -2.99
N GLU A 277 17.03 25.70 -3.80
CA GLU A 277 15.63 25.44 -3.50
C GLU A 277 15.33 23.93 -3.47
N TYR A 278 15.87 23.17 -4.43
CA TYR A 278 15.83 21.72 -4.42
C TYR A 278 16.41 21.14 -3.13
N ALA A 279 17.61 21.57 -2.72
CA ALA A 279 18.26 21.06 -1.50
C ALA A 279 17.40 21.29 -0.25
N ILE A 280 16.77 22.47 -0.13
CA ILE A 280 15.85 22.76 0.98
C ILE A 280 14.65 21.81 0.95
N MET A 281 14.00 21.64 -0.21
CA MET A 281 12.84 20.74 -0.32
C MET A 281 13.19 19.29 -0.03
N HIS A 282 14.27 18.78 -0.62
CA HIS A 282 14.73 17.42 -0.40
C HIS A 282 15.02 17.18 1.10
N SER A 283 15.67 18.14 1.77
CA SER A 283 15.97 18.05 3.21
C SER A 283 14.71 17.96 4.08
N GLN A 284 13.60 18.61 3.68
CA GLN A 284 12.32 18.55 4.37
C GLN A 284 11.65 17.19 4.16
N VAL A 285 11.75 16.61 2.96
CA VAL A 285 11.19 15.28 2.65
C VAL A 285 11.91 14.19 3.45
N VAL A 286 13.24 14.26 3.54
CA VAL A 286 14.05 13.24 4.24
C VAL A 286 14.30 13.54 5.71
N GLN A 287 13.60 14.53 6.28
CA GLN A 287 13.80 14.93 7.67
C GLN A 287 13.39 13.80 8.63
N PRO A 288 14.27 13.34 9.54
CA PRO A 288 13.90 12.33 10.53
C PRO A 288 12.92 12.90 11.56
N SER A 289 11.93 12.10 11.98
CA SER A 289 11.00 12.47 13.05
C SER A 289 11.45 11.89 14.39
N SER A 290 11.18 12.60 15.50
CA SER A 290 11.62 12.18 16.84
C SER A 290 10.95 10.90 17.35
N LEU A 291 9.73 10.59 16.89
CA LEU A 291 8.91 9.49 17.42
C LEU A 291 8.32 8.58 16.34
N LYS A 292 8.56 8.88 15.06
CA LYS A 292 8.06 8.12 13.93
C LYS A 292 9.18 7.90 12.95
N LEU A 293 9.13 6.78 12.24
CA LEU A 293 10.05 6.55 11.14
C LEU A 293 9.58 7.35 9.93
N ASN A 294 10.52 8.02 9.29
CA ASN A 294 10.29 8.63 8.00
C ASN A 294 10.57 7.57 6.91
N PRO A 295 9.56 7.08 6.16
CA PRO A 295 9.75 6.06 5.13
C PRO A 295 10.68 6.54 4.01
N TYR A 296 10.62 7.82 3.64
CA TYR A 296 11.48 8.42 2.62
C TYR A 296 12.95 8.34 3.03
N TYR A 297 13.26 8.72 4.27
CA TYR A 297 14.63 8.72 4.77
C TYR A 297 15.21 7.31 4.94
N LEU A 298 14.47 6.41 5.60
CA LEU A 298 14.92 5.03 5.82
C LEU A 298 15.09 4.30 4.49
N GLY A 299 14.09 4.40 3.60
CA GLY A 299 14.11 3.77 2.29
C GLY A 299 15.26 4.30 1.43
N LEU A 300 15.45 5.62 1.36
CA LEU A 300 16.56 6.24 0.64
C LEU A 300 17.91 5.69 1.12
N LYS A 301 18.12 5.61 2.44
CA LYS A 301 19.40 5.19 3.02
C LYS A 301 19.73 3.74 2.73
N ILE A 302 18.73 2.86 2.73
CA ILE A 302 18.91 1.47 2.32
C ILE A 302 19.27 1.41 0.82
N TRP A 303 18.55 2.13 -0.05
CA TRP A 303 18.87 2.17 -1.48
C TRP A 303 20.25 2.75 -1.79
N GLU A 304 20.66 3.81 -1.08
CA GLU A 304 22.02 4.38 -1.18
C GLU A 304 23.08 3.35 -0.79
N SER A 305 22.84 2.57 0.27
CA SER A 305 23.76 1.51 0.69
C SER A 305 23.85 0.43 -0.38
N LEU A 306 22.72 -0.05 -0.91
CA LEU A 306 22.69 -1.07 -1.95
C LEU A 306 23.39 -0.60 -3.23
N ALA A 307 23.18 0.66 -3.63
CA ALA A 307 23.78 1.22 -4.84
C ALA A 307 25.30 1.39 -4.77
N ARG A 308 25.92 1.26 -3.59
CA ARG A 308 27.39 1.23 -3.44
C ARG A 308 27.96 -0.16 -3.72
N GLU A 309 27.16 -1.20 -3.56
CA GLU A 309 27.59 -2.61 -3.61
C GLU A 309 27.10 -3.34 -4.86
N LEU A 310 25.90 -2.98 -5.34
CA LEU A 310 25.18 -3.67 -6.41
C LEU A 310 25.19 -2.89 -7.72
N SER A 311 25.08 -3.61 -8.85
CA SER A 311 24.85 -3.00 -10.17
C SER A 311 23.44 -2.45 -10.31
N THR A 312 23.21 -1.59 -11.31
CA THR A 312 21.87 -1.04 -11.57
C THR A 312 20.84 -2.12 -11.88
N GLU A 313 21.23 -3.18 -12.58
CA GLU A 313 20.37 -4.34 -12.88
C GLU A 313 19.94 -5.06 -11.60
N GLU A 314 20.87 -5.29 -10.68
CA GLU A 314 20.59 -5.92 -9.38
C GLU A 314 19.64 -5.06 -8.53
N LEU A 315 19.77 -3.73 -8.57
CA LEU A 315 18.82 -2.83 -7.91
C LEU A 315 17.40 -2.97 -8.48
N PHE A 316 17.27 -3.14 -9.80
CA PHE A 316 15.97 -3.37 -10.43
C PHE A 316 15.35 -4.72 -10.06
N GLU A 317 16.16 -5.75 -9.82
CA GLU A 317 15.69 -7.05 -9.31
C GLU A 317 15.15 -6.93 -7.87
N VAL A 318 15.88 -6.21 -7.00
CA VAL A 318 15.42 -5.92 -5.63
C VAL A 318 14.07 -5.19 -5.66
N ARG A 319 13.93 -4.17 -6.52
CA ARG A 319 12.67 -3.44 -6.73
C ARG A 319 11.53 -4.37 -7.16
N GLU A 320 11.80 -5.34 -8.03
CA GLU A 320 10.77 -6.24 -8.55
C GLU A 320 10.20 -7.18 -7.48
N ILE A 321 11.07 -7.68 -6.58
CA ILE A 321 10.76 -8.84 -5.73
C ILE A 321 10.36 -8.47 -4.31
N GLU A 322 10.90 -7.39 -3.76
CA GLU A 322 10.82 -7.10 -2.33
C GLU A 322 9.56 -6.30 -1.93
N ASN A 323 9.12 -6.47 -0.68
CA ASN A 323 8.20 -5.55 0.03
C ASN A 323 8.90 -4.97 1.26
N ASP A 324 8.23 -4.09 2.03
CA ASP A 324 8.87 -3.42 3.18
C ASP A 324 9.45 -4.41 4.21
N VAL A 325 8.71 -5.48 4.49
CA VAL A 325 9.09 -6.51 5.47
C VAL A 325 10.37 -7.21 5.03
N SER A 326 10.43 -7.67 3.78
CA SER A 326 11.59 -8.39 3.25
C SER A 326 12.76 -7.45 2.96
N PHE A 327 12.49 -6.24 2.47
CA PHE A 327 13.47 -5.19 2.24
C PHE A 327 14.21 -4.80 3.53
N ILE A 328 13.49 -4.53 4.62
CA ILE A 328 14.10 -4.21 5.91
C ILE A 328 14.85 -5.44 6.45
N ARG A 329 14.25 -6.63 6.40
CA ARG A 329 14.88 -7.84 6.93
C ARG A 329 16.20 -8.17 6.22
N ASN A 330 16.23 -8.02 4.91
CA ASN A 330 17.35 -8.45 4.08
C ASN A 330 18.46 -7.37 4.03
N TYR A 331 18.11 -6.08 4.03
CA TYR A 331 19.06 -4.99 3.72
C TYR A 331 19.30 -3.98 4.84
N LEU A 332 18.53 -3.99 5.93
CA LEU A 332 18.86 -3.16 7.10
C LEU A 332 19.99 -3.82 7.90
N ASN A 333 21.22 -3.37 7.63
CA ASN A 333 22.44 -3.86 8.27
C ASN A 333 22.83 -3.03 9.52
N LYS A 334 23.88 -3.49 10.20
CA LYS A 334 24.40 -2.85 11.42
C LYS A 334 24.85 -1.41 11.18
N ASP A 335 25.59 -1.18 10.09
CA ASP A 335 26.16 0.13 9.79
C ASP A 335 25.06 1.17 9.56
N LEU A 336 23.98 0.78 8.87
CA LEU A 336 22.79 1.63 8.68
C LEU A 336 22.07 1.91 10.00
N VAL A 337 21.92 0.92 10.89
CA VAL A 337 21.28 1.14 12.19
C VAL A 337 22.08 2.13 13.04
N GLU A 338 23.41 2.05 12.99
CA GLU A 338 24.30 2.98 13.68
C GLU A 338 24.32 4.37 13.03
N GLU A 339 24.41 4.47 11.69
CA GLU A 339 24.34 5.74 10.94
C GLU A 339 23.04 6.48 11.21
N LEU A 340 21.91 5.76 11.19
CA LEU A 340 20.57 6.32 11.38
C LEU A 340 20.19 6.49 12.86
N ASN A 341 21.07 6.06 13.78
CA ASN A 341 20.84 6.08 15.23
C ASN A 341 19.49 5.47 15.62
N LEU A 342 19.16 4.31 15.05
CA LEU A 342 17.91 3.61 15.33
C LEU A 342 18.01 2.81 16.62
N PHE A 343 16.99 2.92 17.47
CA PHE A 343 16.92 2.18 18.72
C PHE A 343 15.47 1.88 19.11
N ASN A 344 15.29 0.78 19.85
CA ASN A 344 13.99 0.44 20.39
C ASN A 344 13.74 1.22 21.68
N TYR A 345 12.53 1.75 21.83
CA TYR A 345 12.12 2.45 23.03
C TYR A 345 10.71 2.04 23.46
N ARG A 346 10.41 2.18 24.74
CA ARG A 346 9.10 1.92 25.33
C ARG A 346 8.77 3.00 26.35
N LYS A 347 7.49 3.34 26.46
CA LYS A 347 7.00 4.20 27.54
C LYS A 347 6.81 3.36 28.81
N ILE A 348 7.56 3.67 29.86
CA ILE A 348 7.44 3.03 31.18
C ILE A 348 7.01 4.12 32.16
N GLY A 349 5.75 4.04 32.61
CA GLY A 349 5.11 5.11 33.38
C GLY A 349 4.99 6.40 32.56
N ALA A 350 5.62 7.48 33.05
CA ALA A 350 5.62 8.79 32.39
C ALA A 350 6.83 9.02 31.47
N HIS A 351 7.82 8.13 31.45
CA HIS A 351 9.10 8.35 30.76
C HIS A 351 9.30 7.38 29.59
N TRP A 352 10.04 7.83 28.58
CA TRP A 352 10.52 6.98 27.49
C TRP A 352 11.86 6.38 27.88
N GLN A 353 11.98 5.06 27.77
CA GLN A 353 13.23 4.34 28.06
C GLN A 353 13.64 3.52 26.84
N VAL A 354 14.94 3.56 26.51
CA VAL A 354 15.55 2.71 25.48
C VAL A 354 15.57 1.28 25.98
N THR A 355 14.95 0.37 25.22
CA THR A 355 14.84 -1.06 25.58
C THR A 355 15.93 -1.90 24.94
N GLY A 356 16.49 -1.48 23.80
CA GLY A 356 17.59 -2.17 23.14
C GLY A 356 18.13 -1.43 21.94
N THR A 357 19.45 -1.49 21.78
CA THR A 357 20.22 -0.86 20.69
C THR A 357 20.87 -1.88 19.74
N ALA A 358 20.78 -3.17 20.05
CA ALA A 358 21.29 -4.22 19.17
C ALA A 358 20.55 -4.18 17.83
N TRP A 359 21.30 -4.15 16.73
CA TRP A 359 20.75 -3.93 15.40
C TRP A 359 19.78 -5.03 14.96
N GLU A 360 20.01 -6.30 15.34
CA GLU A 360 19.07 -7.38 15.05
C GLU A 360 17.71 -7.14 15.73
N HIS A 361 17.72 -6.66 16.97
CA HIS A 361 16.48 -6.38 17.71
C HIS A 361 15.74 -5.17 17.14
N VAL A 362 16.45 -4.16 16.63
CA VAL A 362 15.84 -3.01 15.96
C VAL A 362 15.16 -3.49 14.69
N ARG A 363 15.90 -4.17 13.81
CA ARG A 363 15.37 -4.73 12.56
C ARG A 363 14.18 -5.65 12.80
N ASP A 364 14.29 -6.60 13.72
CA ASP A 364 13.23 -7.59 13.96
C ASP A 364 11.97 -6.94 14.54
N ASN A 365 12.09 -5.85 15.30
CA ASN A 365 10.93 -5.07 15.73
C ASN A 365 10.30 -4.26 14.59
N LEU A 366 11.10 -3.74 13.65
CA LEU A 366 10.58 -3.06 12.47
C LEU A 366 9.83 -4.01 11.53
N VAL A 367 10.26 -5.28 11.45
CA VAL A 367 9.65 -6.31 10.60
C VAL A 367 8.37 -6.89 11.20
N ARG A 368 8.21 -6.83 12.53
CA ARG A 368 7.04 -7.35 13.26
C ARG A 368 5.87 -6.37 13.37
N ASN A 369 6.17 -5.07 13.33
CA ASN A 369 5.18 -4.00 13.34
C ASN A 369 4.84 -3.62 11.90
#